data_AF-A0A9E7HNH8-F1
#
_entry.id   AF-A0A9E7HNH8-F1
#
_cell.length_a   1.000
_cell.length_b   1.000
_cell.length_c   1.000
_cell.angle_alpha   90.00
_cell.angle_beta   90.00
_cell.angle_gamma   90.00
#
_symmetry.space_group_name_H-M   'P 1'
#
loop_
_entity.id
_entity.type
_entity.pdbx_description
1 polymer ?
#
loop_
_entity_poly.entity_id
_entity_poly.type
_entity_poly.pdbx_seq_one_letter_code
_entity_poly.pdbx_strand_id
1 'polypeptide(L)'
;MFLEEIKLDASDHNVTATTLTITCKSWVHSKSDNTDKRLFFVNKSYLPAQTPAGLRRLREEELEVIRGDGQGERKAFERIYDYDVYNDLGDPDHDVSKTRPVLGGSKEFPYPRRCRTGRPRSKKDPESETRSSFVYVPRDEAFSEVKSATFSSKTLQLALRAAIPSIQTAIIDAKLGFPHFTAIDSLFGDGLTLPQRQGVGFFRGLLPRLVNAISGGTQELLRFDTPAMIERDKFSWLRDEEFARQTLAGVNPYAIELIKEFPLVSKLDPEVYGPPESAITEEKIEEEIKGVMTVQEAIENKRLFMLDYHDLLLPYVHKVRELEGTTLYGSRTIFFLTNDGTLRPLAIELTIPPSATGPQWKQVFRPCRDATGAWLWRHAKSHVRAHDSCHHELISHWLRTHCCVEPYIIAAHRQLSEMHPIYRLLHPHFRYNMEINALARQALISGGGIIEISFSPLKYSMEISSVAYDQLWRFDMEALPADLIRRGMAVEDPTAEHGLRLTVDDYPFANDGLLIWSAIRQWVEDYVSHYYPDPNYITDDYELQRWWDEVRTEDTATRRTRHGGRN
;
A
#
# COMPACT_ATOMS: atom_id res chain seq x y z
N MET A 1 -22.72 -14.54 -19.53
CA MET A 1 -21.73 -14.51 -20.65
C MET A 1 -20.87 -13.26 -20.52
N PHE A 2 -19.62 -13.28 -20.98
CA PHE A 2 -18.82 -12.06 -21.10
C PHE A 2 -19.01 -11.47 -22.51
N LEU A 3 -19.52 -10.25 -22.61
CA LEU A 3 -19.74 -9.56 -23.87
C LEU A 3 -18.56 -8.63 -24.14
N GLU A 4 -17.77 -8.94 -25.17
CA GLU A 4 -16.57 -8.17 -25.50
C GLU A 4 -16.88 -6.93 -26.33
N GLU A 5 -17.53 -7.11 -27.48
CA GLU A 5 -17.90 -6.04 -28.40
C GLU A 5 -19.19 -6.36 -29.16
N ILE A 6 -19.87 -5.31 -29.63
CA ILE A 6 -20.97 -5.39 -30.60
C ILE A 6 -20.54 -4.59 -31.84
N LYS A 7 -20.62 -5.21 -33.02
CA LYS A 7 -20.37 -4.55 -34.32
C LYS A 7 -21.67 -4.42 -35.10
N LEU A 8 -21.94 -3.21 -35.57
CA LEU A 8 -23.10 -2.87 -36.38
C LEU A 8 -22.61 -2.46 -37.76
N ASP A 9 -22.87 -3.29 -38.77
CA ASP A 9 -22.51 -3.02 -40.15
C ASP A 9 -23.70 -2.41 -40.88
N ALA A 10 -23.52 -1.18 -41.38
CA ALA A 10 -24.48 -0.55 -42.27
C ALA A 10 -23.97 -0.66 -43.71
N SER A 11 -24.74 -1.33 -44.58
CA SER A 11 -24.53 -1.35 -46.02
C SER A 11 -25.64 -0.59 -46.72
N ASP A 12 -25.33 0.58 -47.27
CA ASP A 12 -26.20 1.25 -48.24
C ASP A 12 -25.83 0.77 -49.64
N HIS A 13 -26.83 0.53 -50.50
CA HIS A 13 -26.65 -0.03 -51.84
C HIS A 13 -25.71 0.77 -52.78
N ASN A 14 -25.22 1.95 -52.38
CA ASN A 14 -24.36 2.82 -53.20
C ASN A 14 -23.16 3.46 -52.47
N VAL A 15 -22.82 3.10 -51.22
CA VAL A 15 -21.66 3.68 -50.50
C VAL A 15 -20.95 2.63 -49.64
N THR A 16 -19.63 2.78 -49.50
CA THR A 16 -18.73 1.99 -48.63
C THR A 16 -19.37 1.62 -47.29
N ALA A 17 -19.34 0.33 -46.94
CA ALA A 17 -19.87 -0.19 -45.68
C ALA A 17 -19.23 0.53 -44.48
N THR A 18 -20.07 1.04 -43.58
CA THR A 18 -19.61 1.69 -42.34
C THR A 18 -19.88 0.75 -41.17
N THR A 19 -18.82 0.34 -40.47
CA THR A 19 -18.90 -0.49 -39.27
C THR A 19 -18.82 0.38 -38.03
N LEU A 20 -19.81 0.30 -37.15
CA LEU A 20 -19.82 0.93 -35.83
C LEU A 20 -19.52 -0.12 -34.76
N THR A 21 -18.47 0.10 -33.97
CA THR A 21 -18.07 -0.81 -32.87
C THR A 21 -18.44 -0.23 -31.50
N ILE A 22 -19.10 -1.04 -30.69
CA ILE A 22 -19.42 -0.79 -29.28
C ILE A 22 -18.52 -1.72 -28.45
N THR A 23 -17.62 -1.15 -27.66
CA THR A 23 -16.77 -1.93 -26.75
C THR A 23 -17.51 -2.11 -25.43
N CYS A 24 -17.86 -3.35 -25.09
CA CYS A 24 -18.67 -3.67 -23.92
C CYS A 24 -17.79 -4.12 -22.73
N LYS A 25 -16.93 -5.12 -22.96
CA LYS A 25 -16.04 -5.73 -21.95
C LYS A 25 -16.69 -5.96 -20.58
N SER A 26 -17.91 -6.52 -20.56
CA SER A 26 -18.70 -6.66 -19.33
C SER A 26 -19.47 -7.99 -19.29
N TRP A 27 -19.74 -8.47 -18.09
CA TRP A 27 -20.55 -9.67 -17.86
C TRP A 27 -22.05 -9.39 -17.95
N VAL A 28 -22.75 -10.13 -18.81
CA VAL A 28 -24.21 -10.13 -18.89
C VAL A 28 -24.75 -11.36 -18.16
N HIS A 29 -25.56 -11.13 -17.12
CA HIS A 29 -26.19 -12.15 -16.29
C HIS A 29 -27.53 -12.62 -16.88
N SER A 30 -28.12 -13.67 -16.29
CA SER A 30 -29.42 -14.19 -16.71
C SER A 30 -30.54 -13.21 -16.35
N LYS A 31 -31.58 -13.12 -17.19
CA LYS A 31 -32.80 -12.35 -16.89
C LYS A 31 -33.54 -12.84 -15.63
N SER A 32 -33.23 -14.05 -15.17
CA SER A 32 -33.72 -14.59 -13.89
C SER A 32 -33.06 -13.94 -12.68
N ASP A 33 -31.84 -13.46 -12.84
CA ASP A 33 -31.03 -12.91 -11.73
C ASP A 33 -31.31 -11.41 -11.56
N ASN A 34 -31.44 -10.69 -12.68
CA ASN A 34 -31.94 -9.33 -12.73
C ASN A 34 -32.66 -9.09 -14.07
N THR A 35 -33.85 -8.50 -13.98
CA THR A 35 -34.74 -8.23 -15.13
C THR A 35 -34.35 -6.98 -15.91
N ASP A 36 -33.52 -6.12 -15.34
CA ASP A 36 -33.07 -4.87 -15.92
C ASP A 36 -32.21 -5.12 -17.16
N LYS A 37 -32.41 -4.27 -18.17
CA LYS A 37 -31.65 -4.38 -19.41
C LYS A 37 -30.28 -3.75 -19.23
N ARG A 38 -29.24 -4.45 -19.67
CA ARG A 38 -27.89 -3.89 -19.77
C ARG A 38 -27.83 -2.86 -20.89
N LEU A 39 -27.26 -1.70 -20.57
CA LEU A 39 -26.98 -0.63 -21.52
C LEU A 39 -25.49 -0.63 -21.89
N PHE A 40 -25.19 -0.34 -23.15
CA PHE A 40 -23.82 -0.15 -23.65
C PHE A 40 -23.78 1.05 -24.58
N PHE A 41 -22.79 1.93 -24.39
CA PHE A 41 -22.60 3.11 -25.21
C PHE A 41 -21.53 2.89 -26.28
N VAL A 42 -21.68 3.58 -27.41
CA VAL A 42 -20.64 3.61 -28.47
C VAL A 42 -19.32 4.15 -27.93
N ASN A 43 -18.21 3.77 -28.56
CA ASN A 43 -16.87 4.21 -28.13
C ASN A 43 -16.56 5.66 -28.55
N LYS A 44 -17.41 6.62 -28.15
CA LYS A 44 -17.21 8.05 -28.32
C LYS A 44 -17.39 8.79 -26.99
N SER A 45 -16.48 9.70 -26.70
CA SER A 45 -16.51 10.49 -25.47
C SER A 45 -17.43 11.71 -25.62
N TYR A 46 -18.17 12.04 -24.56
CA TYR A 46 -19.00 13.24 -24.47
C TYR A 46 -18.90 13.83 -23.07
N LEU A 47 -18.65 15.13 -22.98
CA LEU A 47 -19.00 15.89 -21.77
C LEU A 47 -20.53 15.84 -21.56
N PRO A 48 -21.02 16.00 -20.32
CA PRO A 48 -22.46 15.93 -20.08
C PRO A 48 -23.27 16.89 -20.97
N ALA A 49 -22.83 18.13 -21.12
CA ALA A 49 -23.46 19.15 -21.98
C ALA A 49 -23.45 18.78 -23.49
N GLN A 50 -22.51 17.94 -23.93
CA GLN A 50 -22.34 17.50 -25.32
C GLN A 50 -23.09 16.19 -25.61
N THR A 51 -23.71 15.57 -24.60
CA THR A 51 -24.42 14.31 -24.77
C THR A 51 -25.59 14.47 -25.77
N PRO A 52 -25.66 13.64 -26.83
CA PRO A 52 -26.78 13.67 -27.77
C PRO A 52 -28.12 13.55 -27.05
N ALA A 53 -29.13 14.33 -27.47
CA ALA A 53 -30.40 14.46 -26.75
C ALA A 53 -31.07 13.10 -26.44
N GLY A 54 -31.03 12.15 -27.39
CA GLY A 54 -31.59 10.81 -27.22
C GLY A 54 -30.84 9.91 -26.21
N LEU A 55 -29.62 10.28 -25.81
CA LEU A 55 -28.79 9.52 -24.87
C LEU A 55 -28.76 10.14 -23.46
N ARG A 56 -29.26 11.37 -23.27
CA ARG A 56 -29.18 12.07 -21.97
C ARG A 56 -29.87 11.30 -20.84
N ARG A 57 -31.10 10.84 -21.08
CA ARG A 57 -31.84 10.01 -20.12
C ARG A 57 -31.10 8.72 -19.79
N LEU A 58 -30.58 8.04 -20.82
CA LEU A 58 -29.85 6.77 -20.65
C LEU A 58 -28.53 6.94 -19.89
N ARG A 59 -27.84 8.07 -20.08
CA ARG A 59 -26.63 8.45 -19.35
C ARG A 59 -26.90 8.57 -17.85
N GLU A 60 -27.99 9.21 -17.47
CA GLU A 60 -28.38 9.41 -16.08
C GLU A 60 -28.91 8.12 -15.43
N GLU A 61 -29.77 7.37 -16.13
CA GLU A 61 -30.32 6.09 -15.65
C GLU A 61 -29.23 5.05 -15.36
N GLU A 62 -28.21 4.93 -16.21
CA GLU A 62 -27.10 3.99 -15.94
C GLU A 62 -26.32 4.38 -14.68
N LEU A 63 -26.07 5.68 -14.46
CA LEU A 63 -25.39 6.15 -13.26
C LEU A 63 -26.24 5.89 -11.99
N GLU A 64 -27.57 6.01 -12.07
CA GLU A 64 -28.46 5.65 -10.97
C GLU A 64 -28.39 4.15 -10.63
N VAL A 65 -28.40 3.29 -11.65
CA VAL A 65 -28.25 1.83 -11.49
C VAL A 65 -26.90 1.48 -10.87
N ILE A 66 -25.82 2.15 -11.29
CA ILE A 66 -24.47 1.93 -10.74
C ILE A 66 -24.36 2.37 -9.28
N ARG A 67 -25.04 3.45 -8.88
CA ARG A 67 -25.05 3.91 -7.47
C ARG A 67 -25.83 2.97 -6.55
N GLY A 68 -26.92 2.40 -7.04
CA GLY A 68 -27.86 1.63 -6.22
C GLY A 68 -28.54 2.48 -5.14
N ASP A 69 -29.07 1.83 -4.11
CA ASP A 69 -29.90 2.44 -3.06
C ASP A 69 -29.24 2.49 -1.66
N GLY A 70 -28.00 1.99 -1.54
CA GLY A 70 -27.27 1.88 -0.28
C GLY A 70 -27.80 0.82 0.70
N GLN A 71 -28.74 -0.03 0.29
CA GLN A 71 -29.37 -1.05 1.12
C GLN A 71 -29.05 -2.46 0.64
N GLY A 72 -29.35 -3.47 1.46
CA GLY A 72 -29.24 -4.89 1.10
C GLY A 72 -27.82 -5.47 1.03
N GLU A 73 -27.73 -6.79 1.05
CA GLU A 73 -26.50 -7.54 0.84
C GLU A 73 -26.21 -7.68 -0.65
N ARG A 74 -24.98 -7.35 -1.04
CA ARG A 74 -24.59 -7.35 -2.45
C ARG A 74 -24.45 -8.77 -3.02
N LYS A 75 -24.86 -8.95 -4.28
CA LYS A 75 -24.86 -10.23 -4.99
C LYS A 75 -23.84 -10.25 -6.12
N ALA A 76 -23.28 -11.43 -6.42
CA ALA A 76 -22.14 -11.58 -7.33
C ALA A 76 -22.38 -11.04 -8.76
N PHE A 77 -23.62 -10.92 -9.22
CA PHE A 77 -23.96 -10.40 -10.55
C PHE A 77 -24.21 -8.88 -10.58
N GLU A 78 -24.26 -8.21 -9.43
CA GLU A 78 -24.55 -6.78 -9.32
C GLU A 78 -23.35 -5.93 -9.77
N ARG A 79 -23.64 -4.70 -10.22
CA ARG A 79 -22.67 -3.68 -10.62
C ARG A 79 -22.81 -2.41 -9.77
N ILE A 80 -23.16 -2.58 -8.50
CA ILE A 80 -23.45 -1.49 -7.57
C ILE A 80 -22.17 -1.08 -6.85
N TYR A 81 -21.79 0.19 -6.97
CA TYR A 81 -20.63 0.79 -6.32
C TYR A 81 -21.11 1.71 -5.21
N ASP A 82 -20.66 1.45 -3.99
CA ASP A 82 -21.03 2.25 -2.82
C ASP A 82 -19.95 2.11 -1.74
N TYR A 83 -20.00 2.97 -0.73
CA TYR A 83 -18.99 3.08 0.32
C TYR A 83 -19.40 2.40 1.62
N ASP A 84 -18.41 1.87 2.33
CA ASP A 84 -18.55 1.48 3.73
C ASP A 84 -17.18 1.58 4.42
N VAL A 85 -17.18 1.53 5.75
CA VAL A 85 -15.97 1.58 6.59
C VAL A 85 -15.31 0.21 6.67
N TYR A 86 -14.05 0.13 7.11
CA TYR A 86 -13.37 -1.15 7.34
C TYR A 86 -13.80 -1.74 8.69
N ASN A 87 -15.01 -2.29 8.71
CA ASN A 87 -15.59 -3.03 9.83
C ASN A 87 -15.75 -4.54 9.53
N ASP A 88 -15.19 -5.02 8.42
CA ASP A 88 -15.24 -6.41 7.98
C ASP A 88 -13.94 -7.18 8.23
N LEU A 89 -12.99 -6.58 8.97
CA LEU A 89 -11.68 -7.17 9.25
C LEU A 89 -11.70 -8.14 10.44
N GLY A 90 -12.55 -7.90 11.44
CA GLY A 90 -12.68 -8.74 12.63
C GLY A 90 -13.56 -9.98 12.41
N ASP A 91 -13.41 -10.98 13.27
CA ASP A 91 -14.27 -12.19 13.27
C ASP A 91 -14.75 -12.58 14.69
N PRO A 92 -15.39 -11.66 15.42
CA PRO A 92 -15.75 -11.85 16.84
C PRO A 92 -16.73 -13.02 17.06
N ASP A 93 -17.64 -13.26 16.11
CA ASP A 93 -18.64 -14.33 16.18
C ASP A 93 -17.99 -15.71 16.29
N HIS A 94 -16.90 -15.97 15.56
CA HIS A 94 -16.12 -17.21 15.68
C HIS A 94 -15.11 -17.15 16.83
N ASP A 95 -14.40 -16.04 17.01
CA ASP A 95 -13.34 -15.89 18.01
C ASP A 95 -13.26 -14.44 18.50
N VAL A 96 -13.60 -14.20 19.76
CA VAL A 96 -13.61 -12.86 20.37
C VAL A 96 -12.22 -12.21 20.40
N SER A 97 -11.14 -12.99 20.33
CA SER A 97 -9.78 -12.44 20.21
C SER A 97 -9.51 -11.80 18.85
N LYS A 98 -10.36 -12.08 17.86
CA LYS A 98 -10.32 -11.50 16.50
C LYS A 98 -11.21 -10.26 16.36
N THR A 99 -11.73 -9.70 17.44
CA THR A 99 -12.35 -8.37 17.40
C THR A 99 -11.31 -7.33 16.98
N ARG A 100 -11.67 -6.46 16.04
CA ARG A 100 -10.81 -5.37 15.55
C ARG A 100 -11.60 -4.07 15.57
N PRO A 101 -10.95 -2.92 15.81
CA PRO A 101 -11.62 -1.64 15.74
C PRO A 101 -12.11 -1.37 14.31
N VAL A 102 -13.24 -0.67 14.20
CA VAL A 102 -13.73 -0.15 12.92
C VAL A 102 -12.82 0.99 12.48
N LEU A 103 -12.31 0.92 11.25
CA LEU A 103 -11.48 1.96 10.67
C LEU A 103 -12.28 2.76 9.64
N GLY A 104 -12.31 4.08 9.80
CA GLY A 104 -13.15 4.99 9.05
C GLY A 104 -14.42 5.39 9.82
N GLY A 105 -14.97 6.56 9.50
CA GLY A 105 -16.19 7.09 10.15
C GLY A 105 -16.02 7.65 11.57
N SER A 106 -14.83 7.54 12.18
CA SER A 106 -14.52 8.11 13.49
C SER A 106 -13.30 9.04 13.45
N LYS A 107 -13.15 9.89 14.48
CA LYS A 107 -11.93 10.72 14.67
C LYS A 107 -10.78 9.94 15.29
N GLU A 108 -11.08 8.84 16.00
CA GLU A 108 -10.08 8.01 16.67
C GLU A 108 -9.32 7.14 15.65
N PHE A 109 -10.06 6.54 14.71
CA PHE A 109 -9.51 5.73 13.63
C PHE A 109 -9.99 6.25 12.27
N PRO A 110 -9.49 7.40 11.80
CA PRO A 110 -9.81 7.88 10.46
C PRO A 110 -9.20 6.94 9.42
N TYR A 111 -9.93 6.71 8.33
CA TYR A 111 -9.47 5.82 7.26
C TYR A 111 -10.23 6.07 5.95
N PRO A 112 -9.63 5.78 4.79
CA PRO A 112 -10.36 5.76 3.53
C PRO A 112 -11.54 4.77 3.56
N ARG A 113 -12.53 5.00 2.70
CA ARG A 113 -13.66 4.06 2.52
C ARG A 113 -13.28 2.89 1.61
N ARG A 114 -14.02 1.80 1.74
CA ARG A 114 -13.94 0.62 0.87
C ARG A 114 -15.27 0.36 0.17
N CYS A 115 -15.29 -0.59 -0.76
CA CYS A 115 -16.53 -1.04 -1.39
C CYS A 115 -17.50 -1.65 -0.37
N ARG A 116 -18.72 -1.12 -0.31
CA ARG A 116 -19.82 -1.68 0.48
C ARG A 116 -20.16 -3.09 0.03
N THR A 117 -20.35 -3.99 0.99
CA THR A 117 -20.75 -5.38 0.73
C THR A 117 -22.11 -5.72 1.34
N GLY A 118 -22.49 -5.05 2.45
CA GLY A 118 -23.83 -5.13 3.01
C GLY A 118 -24.20 -6.47 3.63
N ARG A 119 -23.22 -7.31 4.02
CA ARG A 119 -23.48 -8.54 4.78
C ARG A 119 -24.06 -8.20 6.15
N PRO A 120 -24.75 -9.14 6.81
CA PRO A 120 -25.32 -8.90 8.14
C PRO A 120 -24.26 -8.46 9.16
N ARG A 121 -24.69 -7.73 10.19
CA ARG A 121 -23.85 -7.37 11.34
C ARG A 121 -23.55 -8.59 12.21
N SER A 122 -22.39 -8.58 12.84
CA SER A 122 -21.97 -9.62 13.78
C SER A 122 -22.88 -9.64 15.00
N LYS A 123 -23.11 -10.84 15.56
CA LYS A 123 -23.98 -11.00 16.73
C LYS A 123 -23.30 -10.55 18.03
N LYS A 124 -21.98 -10.75 18.14
CA LYS A 124 -21.19 -10.39 19.32
C LYS A 124 -20.67 -8.95 19.30
N ASP A 125 -20.62 -8.34 18.12
CA ASP A 125 -20.20 -6.96 17.90
C ASP A 125 -21.00 -6.37 16.72
N PRO A 126 -22.10 -5.65 17.00
CA PRO A 126 -22.99 -5.09 15.97
C PRO A 126 -22.35 -4.03 15.07
N GLU A 127 -21.22 -3.43 15.46
CA GLU A 127 -20.49 -2.48 14.62
C GLU A 127 -19.71 -3.19 13.50
N SER A 128 -19.35 -4.46 13.72
CA SER A 128 -18.64 -5.29 12.74
C SER A 128 -19.58 -5.96 11.72
N GLU A 129 -19.14 -6.04 10.47
CA GLU A 129 -19.78 -6.83 9.41
C GLU A 129 -19.34 -8.30 9.51
N THR A 130 -20.28 -9.24 9.32
CA THR A 130 -19.97 -10.68 9.36
C THR A 130 -18.97 -11.09 8.28
N ARG A 131 -18.17 -12.12 8.59
CA ARG A 131 -17.17 -12.69 7.68
C ARG A 131 -17.79 -13.68 6.71
N SER A 132 -17.24 -13.76 5.50
CA SER A 132 -17.68 -14.68 4.44
C SER A 132 -16.51 -15.21 3.62
N SER A 133 -16.68 -16.38 3.01
CA SER A 133 -15.76 -16.91 1.99
C SER A 133 -15.84 -16.16 0.66
N PHE A 134 -16.84 -15.28 0.51
CA PHE A 134 -17.01 -14.38 -0.63
C PHE A 134 -17.13 -12.94 -0.14
N VAL A 135 -16.23 -12.07 -0.63
CA VAL A 135 -16.30 -10.62 -0.42
C VAL A 135 -16.70 -10.00 -1.74
N TYR A 136 -17.85 -9.34 -1.77
CA TYR A 136 -18.38 -8.75 -3.00
C TYR A 136 -17.47 -7.63 -3.52
N VAL A 137 -17.34 -7.60 -4.85
CA VAL A 137 -17.02 -6.43 -5.65
C VAL A 137 -18.00 -6.36 -6.82
N PRO A 138 -18.22 -5.18 -7.43
CA PRO A 138 -19.01 -5.05 -8.65
C PRO A 138 -18.53 -6.04 -9.71
N ARG A 139 -19.48 -6.69 -10.40
CA ARG A 139 -19.20 -7.88 -11.23
C ARG A 139 -18.06 -7.72 -12.22
N ASP A 140 -17.91 -6.53 -12.80
CA ASP A 140 -16.91 -6.24 -13.82
C ASP A 140 -15.51 -5.90 -13.23
N GLU A 141 -15.41 -5.66 -11.92
CA GLU A 141 -14.13 -5.49 -11.19
C GLU A 141 -13.48 -6.82 -10.82
N ALA A 142 -14.28 -7.88 -10.72
CA ALA A 142 -13.80 -9.20 -10.40
C ALA A 142 -12.74 -9.67 -11.41
N PHE A 143 -11.76 -10.42 -10.93
CA PHE A 143 -10.69 -10.95 -11.78
C PHE A 143 -11.25 -11.76 -12.96
N SER A 144 -10.60 -11.60 -14.11
CA SER A 144 -10.77 -12.54 -15.22
C SER A 144 -10.34 -13.94 -14.77
N GLU A 145 -10.89 -15.00 -15.35
CA GLU A 145 -10.56 -16.40 -15.01
C GLU A 145 -9.04 -16.66 -14.95
N VAL A 146 -8.27 -16.13 -15.90
CA VAL A 146 -6.80 -16.23 -15.95
C VAL A 146 -6.13 -15.61 -14.72
N LYS A 147 -6.60 -14.43 -14.30
CA LYS A 147 -6.08 -13.72 -13.13
C LYS A 147 -6.53 -14.40 -11.83
N SER A 148 -7.76 -14.90 -11.78
CA SER A 148 -8.31 -15.68 -10.65
C SER A 148 -7.49 -16.94 -10.38
N ALA A 149 -7.04 -17.63 -11.44
CA ALA A 149 -6.15 -18.79 -11.29
C ALA A 149 -4.80 -18.44 -10.64
N THR A 150 -4.35 -17.18 -10.70
CA THR A 150 -3.10 -16.73 -10.08
C THR A 150 -3.31 -16.20 -8.65
N PHE A 151 -4.45 -15.55 -8.37
CA PHE A 151 -4.65 -14.74 -7.14
C PHE A 151 -5.88 -15.11 -6.31
N SER A 152 -6.50 -16.29 -6.49
CA SER A 152 -7.67 -16.64 -5.65
C SER A 152 -7.32 -16.55 -4.16
N SER A 153 -8.19 -15.95 -3.33
CA SER A 153 -7.91 -15.77 -1.89
C SER A 153 -7.65 -17.10 -1.20
N LYS A 154 -8.40 -18.14 -1.56
CA LYS A 154 -8.18 -19.50 -1.07
C LYS A 154 -6.80 -20.02 -1.49
N THR A 155 -6.35 -19.72 -2.71
CA THR A 155 -5.02 -20.08 -3.20
C THR A 155 -3.94 -19.36 -2.40
N LEU A 156 -3.98 -18.03 -2.30
CA LEU A 156 -2.97 -17.23 -1.60
C LEU A 156 -2.94 -17.53 -0.09
N GLN A 157 -4.11 -17.61 0.54
CA GLN A 157 -4.25 -17.92 1.95
C GLN A 157 -3.76 -19.33 2.27
N LEU A 158 -4.11 -20.34 1.46
CA LEU A 158 -3.61 -21.70 1.65
C LEU A 158 -2.11 -21.80 1.36
N ALA A 159 -1.58 -21.07 0.37
CA ALA A 159 -0.15 -21.08 0.07
C ALA A 159 0.67 -20.56 1.26
N LEU A 160 0.30 -19.39 1.77
CA LEU A 160 1.02 -18.74 2.86
C LEU A 160 0.79 -19.47 4.19
N ARG A 161 -0.45 -19.89 4.48
CA ARG A 161 -0.73 -20.71 5.68
C ARG A 161 -0.12 -22.10 5.64
N ALA A 162 0.24 -22.64 4.48
CA ALA A 162 0.94 -23.91 4.40
C ALA A 162 2.47 -23.71 4.39
N ALA A 163 2.96 -22.61 3.83
CA ALA A 163 4.38 -22.27 3.81
C ALA A 163 4.88 -21.94 5.22
N ILE A 164 4.11 -21.15 5.99
CA ILE A 164 4.50 -20.73 7.34
C ILE A 164 4.75 -21.93 8.28
N PRO A 165 3.82 -22.90 8.45
CA PRO A 165 4.06 -24.09 9.25
C PRO A 165 5.15 -24.99 8.68
N SER A 166 5.31 -25.07 7.35
CA SER A 166 6.37 -25.88 6.73
C SER A 166 7.75 -25.32 7.01
N ILE A 167 7.91 -23.98 6.96
CA ILE A 167 9.11 -23.27 7.42
C ILE A 167 9.30 -23.47 8.93
N GLN A 168 8.24 -23.32 9.71
CA GLN A 168 8.26 -23.51 11.17
C GLN A 168 8.57 -24.95 11.61
N THR A 169 8.23 -25.95 10.80
CA THR A 169 8.47 -27.39 11.07
C THR A 169 9.85 -27.82 10.56
N ALA A 170 10.36 -27.20 9.49
CA ALA A 170 11.75 -27.35 9.08
C ALA A 170 12.73 -26.78 10.12
N ILE A 171 12.25 -25.84 10.92
CA ILE A 171 12.87 -25.45 12.17
C ILE A 171 12.46 -26.46 13.25
N ILE A 172 13.41 -26.98 14.02
CA ILE A 172 13.20 -28.07 15.01
C ILE A 172 12.09 -27.74 16.05
N ASP A 173 11.77 -26.45 16.24
CA ASP A 173 10.63 -25.92 16.99
C ASP A 173 10.23 -24.55 16.41
N ALA A 174 8.94 -24.30 16.18
CA ALA A 174 8.43 -22.99 15.75
C ALA A 174 8.84 -21.84 16.71
N LYS A 175 9.17 -22.16 17.96
CA LYS A 175 9.69 -21.23 18.98
C LYS A 175 11.22 -21.04 18.94
N LEU A 176 11.98 -21.92 18.28
CA LEU A 176 13.45 -21.86 18.25
C LEU A 176 14.01 -20.93 17.18
N GLY A 177 13.26 -20.64 16.10
CA GLY A 177 13.74 -19.85 14.96
C GLY A 177 14.86 -20.54 14.16
N PHE A 178 15.32 -19.94 13.06
CA PHE A 178 16.42 -20.52 12.27
C PHE A 178 17.72 -20.59 13.08
N PRO A 179 18.40 -21.75 13.16
CA PRO A 179 19.58 -21.92 14.00
C PRO A 179 20.82 -21.19 13.47
N HIS A 180 20.90 -20.91 12.16
CA HIS A 180 22.00 -20.19 11.50
C HIS A 180 21.56 -19.69 10.11
N PHE A 181 22.30 -18.73 9.53
CA PHE A 181 21.94 -18.13 8.24
C PHE A 181 21.88 -19.13 7.08
N THR A 182 22.71 -20.18 7.08
CA THR A 182 22.65 -21.20 6.01
C THR A 182 21.36 -22.02 6.02
N ALA A 183 20.62 -22.07 7.13
CA ALA A 183 19.29 -22.68 7.18
C ALA A 183 18.22 -21.80 6.50
N ILE A 184 18.49 -20.50 6.34
CA ILE A 184 17.67 -19.60 5.54
C ILE A 184 18.05 -19.76 4.06
N ASP A 185 19.35 -19.87 3.75
CA ASP A 185 19.84 -20.09 2.38
C ASP A 185 19.28 -21.37 1.74
N SER A 186 19.10 -22.43 2.55
CA SER A 186 18.56 -23.70 2.07
C SER A 186 17.13 -23.60 1.54
N LEU A 187 16.36 -22.56 1.91
CA LEU A 187 15.03 -22.29 1.35
C LEU A 187 15.08 -22.11 -0.18
N PHE A 188 16.21 -21.60 -0.70
CA PHE A 188 16.40 -21.27 -2.10
C PHE A 188 17.36 -22.24 -2.81
N GLY A 189 18.31 -22.84 -2.08
CA GLY A 189 19.29 -23.79 -2.60
C GLY A 189 18.78 -25.24 -2.60
N ASP A 190 18.79 -25.85 -1.42
CA ASP A 190 18.49 -27.29 -1.22
C ASP A 190 16.98 -27.59 -1.20
N GLY A 191 16.16 -26.60 -0.88
CA GLY A 191 14.73 -26.73 -0.64
C GLY A 191 14.38 -27.28 0.75
N LEU A 192 13.09 -27.24 1.08
CA LEU A 192 12.51 -27.78 2.31
C LEU A 192 11.84 -29.12 2.04
N THR A 193 12.17 -30.14 2.83
CA THR A 193 11.43 -31.41 2.83
C THR A 193 10.04 -31.17 3.40
N LEU A 194 9.01 -31.39 2.59
CA LEU A 194 7.63 -31.25 3.06
C LEU A 194 7.19 -32.48 3.86
N PRO A 195 6.40 -32.32 4.93
CA PRO A 195 5.75 -33.44 5.59
C PRO A 195 4.87 -34.21 4.60
N GLN A 196 4.89 -35.55 4.62
CA GLN A 196 4.14 -36.42 3.68
C GLN A 196 2.62 -36.11 3.57
N ARG A 197 2.04 -35.36 4.52
CA ARG A 197 0.62 -34.95 4.49
C ARG A 197 0.31 -33.76 3.57
N GLN A 198 1.30 -32.97 3.16
CA GLN A 198 1.12 -31.78 2.30
C GLN A 198 2.13 -31.85 1.15
N GLY A 199 1.77 -32.57 0.08
CA GLY A 199 2.67 -32.78 -1.05
C GLY A 199 3.00 -31.51 -1.85
N VAL A 200 4.10 -31.53 -2.60
CA VAL A 200 4.59 -30.45 -3.48
C VAL A 200 3.55 -30.03 -4.52
N GLY A 201 2.71 -30.97 -4.97
CA GLY A 201 1.59 -30.67 -5.88
C GLY A 201 0.61 -29.64 -5.31
N PHE A 202 0.40 -29.62 -3.99
CA PHE A 202 -0.42 -28.62 -3.31
C PHE A 202 0.22 -27.23 -3.41
N PHE A 203 1.50 -27.09 -3.08
CA PHE A 203 2.20 -25.81 -3.15
C PHE A 203 2.42 -25.29 -4.57
N ARG A 204 2.69 -26.18 -5.54
CA ARG A 204 2.81 -25.82 -6.96
C ARG A 204 1.50 -25.28 -7.55
N GLY A 205 0.35 -25.82 -7.10
CA GLY A 205 -0.97 -25.29 -7.45
C GLY A 205 -1.28 -23.93 -6.82
N LEU A 206 -0.55 -23.56 -5.76
CA LEU A 206 -0.81 -22.35 -4.98
C LEU A 206 0.15 -21.19 -5.28
N LEU A 207 1.43 -21.47 -5.58
CA LEU A 207 2.48 -20.49 -5.91
C LEU A 207 3.23 -20.89 -7.19
N PRO A 208 2.56 -20.99 -8.34
CA PRO A 208 3.14 -21.57 -9.56
C PRO A 208 4.34 -20.79 -10.12
N ARG A 209 4.58 -19.54 -9.67
CA ARG A 209 5.66 -18.66 -10.15
C ARG A 209 6.84 -18.48 -9.19
N LEU A 210 6.73 -18.96 -7.95
CA LEU A 210 7.74 -18.74 -6.91
C LEU A 210 8.33 -20.04 -6.36
N VAL A 211 7.82 -21.18 -6.83
CA VAL A 211 8.18 -22.51 -6.31
C VAL A 211 8.52 -23.43 -7.45
N ASN A 212 9.72 -23.99 -7.40
CA ASN A 212 10.16 -25.06 -8.29
C ASN A 212 10.04 -26.41 -7.56
N ALA A 213 9.28 -27.34 -8.15
CA ALA A 213 9.17 -28.71 -7.67
C ALA A 213 10.35 -29.53 -8.19
N ILE A 214 11.24 -29.99 -7.29
CA ILE A 214 12.28 -30.96 -7.65
C ILE A 214 11.83 -32.33 -7.17
N SER A 215 11.48 -33.20 -8.11
CA SER A 215 11.21 -34.61 -7.85
C SER A 215 12.53 -35.38 -7.84
N GLY A 216 13.21 -35.41 -6.70
CA GLY A 216 14.45 -36.17 -6.50
C GLY A 216 14.26 -37.32 -5.51
N GLY A 217 13.97 -38.53 -5.99
CA GLY A 217 13.88 -39.73 -5.14
C GLY A 217 12.57 -39.88 -4.34
N THR A 218 12.64 -40.41 -3.12
CA THR A 218 11.48 -40.74 -2.26
C THR A 218 10.91 -39.56 -1.44
N GLN A 219 11.45 -38.35 -1.60
CA GLN A 219 11.01 -37.16 -0.88
C GLN A 219 10.66 -36.01 -1.82
N GLU A 220 9.63 -35.27 -1.44
CA GLU A 220 9.09 -34.12 -2.16
C GLU A 220 9.65 -32.82 -1.54
N LEU A 221 10.36 -32.02 -2.34
CA LEU A 221 11.05 -30.80 -1.91
C LEU A 221 10.36 -29.51 -2.40
N LEU A 222 10.18 -28.55 -1.50
CA LEU A 222 9.73 -27.19 -1.79
C LEU A 222 10.94 -26.25 -1.92
N ARG A 223 11.20 -25.68 -3.10
CA ARG A 223 12.29 -24.73 -3.31
C ARG A 223 11.79 -23.39 -3.83
N PHE A 224 12.11 -22.31 -3.13
CA PHE A 224 11.82 -20.94 -3.56
C PHE A 224 12.85 -20.46 -4.59
N ASP A 225 12.47 -19.51 -5.44
CA ASP A 225 13.43 -18.84 -6.31
C ASP A 225 14.40 -17.99 -5.50
N THR A 226 15.68 -18.00 -5.90
CA THR A 226 16.72 -17.23 -5.19
C THR A 226 16.49 -15.74 -5.38
N PRO A 227 16.43 -14.93 -4.31
CA PRO A 227 16.28 -13.48 -4.45
C PRO A 227 17.44 -12.86 -5.23
N ALA A 228 17.15 -11.97 -6.18
CA ALA A 228 18.15 -11.38 -7.08
C ALA A 228 19.34 -10.71 -6.35
N MET A 229 19.11 -10.16 -5.17
CA MET A 229 20.17 -9.60 -4.32
C MET A 229 21.14 -10.67 -3.81
N ILE A 230 20.62 -11.82 -3.39
CA ILE A 230 21.41 -12.96 -2.91
C ILE A 230 22.16 -13.62 -4.07
N GLU A 231 21.53 -13.71 -5.25
CA GLU A 231 22.15 -14.26 -6.45
C GLU A 231 23.39 -13.46 -6.89
N ARG A 232 23.32 -12.12 -6.82
CA ARG A 232 24.43 -11.23 -7.19
C ARG A 232 25.55 -11.22 -6.15
N ASP A 233 25.18 -11.05 -4.87
CA ASP A 233 26.12 -11.09 -3.75
C ASP A 233 25.39 -11.55 -2.49
N LYS A 234 25.63 -12.83 -2.15
CA LYS A 234 25.03 -13.53 -1.01
C LYS A 234 25.16 -12.79 0.33
N PHE A 235 26.21 -11.99 0.51
CA PHE A 235 26.49 -11.30 1.78
C PHE A 235 26.27 -9.79 1.71
N SER A 236 25.79 -9.26 0.58
CA SER A 236 25.56 -7.82 0.40
C SER A 236 24.64 -7.24 1.47
N TRP A 237 23.58 -7.96 1.86
CA TRP A 237 22.60 -7.52 2.85
C TRP A 237 23.18 -7.25 4.26
N LEU A 238 24.36 -7.77 4.60
CA LEU A 238 25.03 -7.49 5.88
C LEU A 238 25.75 -6.13 5.90
N ARG A 239 26.06 -5.59 4.71
CA ARG A 239 26.88 -4.38 4.54
C ARG A 239 26.10 -3.13 4.92
N ASP A 240 26.80 -2.11 5.41
CA ASP A 240 26.19 -0.83 5.79
C ASP A 240 25.80 -0.04 4.53
N GLU A 241 26.56 -0.20 3.46
CA GLU A 241 26.32 0.39 2.15
C GLU A 241 25.00 -0.10 1.55
N GLU A 242 24.73 -1.41 1.59
CA GLU A 242 23.46 -1.96 1.09
C GLU A 242 22.29 -1.60 2.01
N PHE A 243 22.54 -1.53 3.33
CA PHE A 243 21.54 -1.07 4.28
C PHE A 243 21.04 0.34 3.92
N ALA A 244 21.97 1.26 3.69
CA ALA A 244 21.67 2.64 3.30
C ALA A 244 21.16 2.78 1.87
N ARG A 245 21.75 2.08 0.89
CA ARG A 245 21.34 2.15 -0.53
C ARG A 245 19.87 1.77 -0.73
N GLN A 246 19.36 0.79 0.02
CA GLN A 246 17.95 0.39 -0.06
C GLN A 246 16.97 1.47 0.41
N THR A 247 17.41 2.49 1.15
CA THR A 247 16.55 3.64 1.49
C THR A 247 16.28 4.55 0.28
N LEU A 248 17.10 4.45 -0.77
CA LEU A 248 16.96 5.20 -2.03
C LEU A 248 16.50 4.32 -3.21
N ALA A 249 16.79 3.02 -3.17
CA ALA A 249 16.60 2.11 -4.30
C ALA A 249 16.19 0.68 -3.89
N GLY A 250 15.63 0.54 -2.69
CA GLY A 250 15.07 -0.71 -2.18
C GLY A 250 13.55 -0.78 -2.35
N VAL A 251 12.91 -1.57 -1.50
CA VAL A 251 11.44 -1.78 -1.54
C VAL A 251 10.66 -0.57 -0.99
N ASN A 252 11.25 0.19 -0.07
CA ASN A 252 10.64 1.38 0.50
C ASN A 252 11.51 2.64 0.33
N PRO A 253 11.65 3.15 -0.91
CA PRO A 253 12.46 4.32 -1.17
C PRO A 253 11.77 5.64 -0.80
N TYR A 254 10.61 5.61 -0.12
CA TYR A 254 9.81 6.81 0.19
C TYR A 254 10.05 7.39 1.59
N ALA A 255 10.69 6.63 2.49
CA ALA A 255 10.71 6.96 3.91
C ALA A 255 11.85 7.91 4.32
N ILE A 256 12.97 7.95 3.58
CA ILE A 256 14.12 8.77 3.95
C ILE A 256 13.84 10.26 3.74
N GLU A 257 14.27 11.08 4.69
CA GLU A 257 14.13 12.53 4.66
C GLU A 257 15.40 13.26 5.13
N LEU A 258 15.55 14.50 4.70
CA LEU A 258 16.66 15.38 5.07
C LEU A 258 16.50 15.88 6.51
N ILE A 259 17.57 15.80 7.30
CA ILE A 259 17.64 16.43 8.61
C ILE A 259 17.85 17.94 8.41
N LYS A 260 16.90 18.75 8.88
CA LYS A 260 16.93 20.22 8.74
C LYS A 260 17.34 20.93 10.03
N GLU A 261 17.16 20.28 11.17
CA GLU A 261 17.38 20.84 12.50
C GLU A 261 17.97 19.78 13.42
N PHE A 262 18.79 20.22 14.38
CA PHE A 262 19.40 19.38 15.40
C PHE A 262 19.48 20.18 16.72
N PRO A 263 19.27 19.58 17.91
CA PRO A 263 18.98 18.16 18.18
C PRO A 263 17.63 17.68 17.65
N LEU A 264 17.51 16.37 17.43
CA LEU A 264 16.23 15.76 17.04
C LEU A 264 15.29 15.70 18.25
N VAL A 265 14.03 16.10 18.05
CA VAL A 265 13.03 16.19 19.13
C VAL A 265 11.72 15.51 18.68
N SER A 266 11.18 14.65 19.54
CA SER A 266 9.86 14.01 19.37
C SER A 266 8.73 15.03 19.55
N LYS A 267 7.66 14.88 18.77
CA LYS A 267 6.44 15.69 18.88
C LYS A 267 5.40 15.06 19.81
N LEU A 268 5.69 13.88 20.35
CA LEU A 268 4.80 13.18 21.28
C LEU A 268 4.80 13.86 22.66
N ASP A 269 3.71 13.68 23.40
CA ASP A 269 3.54 14.26 24.75
C ASP A 269 4.63 13.74 25.72
N PRO A 270 5.52 14.60 26.22
CA PRO A 270 6.61 14.20 27.12
C PRO A 270 6.13 13.59 28.44
N GLU A 271 4.94 13.96 28.91
CA GLU A 271 4.37 13.41 30.16
C GLU A 271 3.97 11.94 29.99
N VAL A 272 3.65 11.53 28.77
CA VAL A 272 3.27 10.14 28.44
C VAL A 272 4.48 9.34 27.98
N TYR A 273 5.33 9.94 27.15
CA TYR A 273 6.36 9.21 26.40
C TYR A 273 7.80 9.47 26.90
N GLY A 274 7.98 10.33 27.90
CA GLY A 274 9.28 10.71 28.46
C GLY A 274 9.95 11.86 27.71
N PRO A 275 11.20 12.23 28.08
CA PRO A 275 11.90 13.37 27.49
C PRO A 275 11.96 13.30 25.95
N PRO A 276 11.61 14.39 25.24
CA PRO A 276 11.41 14.36 23.81
C PRO A 276 12.72 14.38 23.01
N GLU A 277 13.84 14.78 23.61
CA GLU A 277 15.14 14.89 22.95
C GLU A 277 15.71 13.51 22.59
N SER A 278 16.24 13.37 21.38
CA SER A 278 16.98 12.17 20.97
C SER A 278 18.26 12.00 21.80
N ALA A 279 18.64 10.75 22.06
CA ALA A 279 19.93 10.42 22.65
C ALA A 279 21.09 10.48 21.63
N ILE A 280 20.80 10.70 20.34
CA ILE A 280 21.81 10.97 19.32
C ILE A 280 22.27 12.42 19.49
N THR A 281 23.56 12.62 19.74
CA THR A 281 24.15 13.95 19.99
C THR A 281 25.08 14.36 18.86
N GLU A 282 25.42 15.64 18.78
CA GLU A 282 26.34 16.17 17.76
C GLU A 282 27.69 15.46 17.84
N GLU A 283 28.22 15.27 19.04
CA GLU A 283 29.52 14.63 19.26
C GLU A 283 29.56 13.21 18.69
N LYS A 284 28.48 12.43 18.91
CA LYS A 284 28.39 11.05 18.38
C LYS A 284 28.37 11.02 16.86
N ILE A 285 27.72 12.01 16.23
CA ILE A 285 27.63 12.11 14.78
C ILE A 285 28.95 12.59 14.18
N GLU A 286 29.58 13.59 14.77
CA GLU A 286 30.87 14.13 14.30
C GLU A 286 32.01 13.10 14.44
N GLU A 287 32.01 12.30 15.51
CA GLU A 287 32.91 11.16 15.67
C GLU A 287 32.76 10.16 14.51
N GLU A 288 31.52 9.85 14.10
CA GLU A 288 31.24 8.91 13.00
C GLU A 288 31.46 9.52 11.61
N ILE A 289 31.31 10.85 11.46
CA ILE A 289 31.69 11.61 10.26
C ILE A 289 33.21 11.72 10.13
N LYS A 290 33.96 11.47 11.22
CA LYS A 290 35.44 11.46 11.29
C LYS A 290 36.05 12.82 10.98
N GLY A 291 35.44 13.89 11.49
CA GLY A 291 35.96 15.25 11.40
C GLY A 291 35.99 15.83 9.97
N VAL A 292 35.26 15.24 9.02
CA VAL A 292 35.10 15.79 7.67
C VAL A 292 34.37 17.12 7.69
N MET A 293 33.39 17.27 8.58
CA MET A 293 32.61 18.48 8.83
C MET A 293 31.89 18.35 10.17
N THR A 294 31.46 19.48 10.72
CA THR A 294 30.56 19.56 11.88
C THR A 294 29.13 19.16 11.52
N VAL A 295 28.28 18.89 12.52
CA VAL A 295 26.85 18.62 12.27
C VAL A 295 26.18 19.80 11.55
N GLN A 296 26.48 21.03 11.98
CA GLN A 296 25.89 22.24 11.40
C GLN A 296 26.29 22.40 9.93
N GLU A 297 27.58 22.26 9.60
CA GLU A 297 28.04 22.25 8.21
C GLU A 297 27.38 21.13 7.40
N ALA A 298 27.18 19.95 7.98
CA ALA A 298 26.52 18.85 7.29
C ALA A 298 25.04 19.13 7.00
N ILE A 299 24.32 19.81 7.91
CA ILE A 299 22.93 20.25 7.68
C ILE A 299 22.87 21.33 6.61
N GLU A 300 23.72 22.37 6.71
CA GLU A 300 23.80 23.46 5.73
C GLU A 300 24.09 22.93 4.32
N ASN A 301 25.00 21.96 4.22
CA ASN A 301 25.35 21.29 2.96
C ASN A 301 24.37 20.18 2.55
N LYS A 302 23.27 19.98 3.29
CA LYS A 302 22.24 18.95 3.04
C LYS A 302 22.78 17.53 2.95
N ARG A 303 23.66 17.16 3.87
CA ARG A 303 24.36 15.87 3.91
C ARG A 303 23.88 14.92 5.00
N LEU A 304 22.97 15.34 5.87
CA LEU A 304 22.40 14.48 6.91
C LEU A 304 20.96 14.11 6.60
N PHE A 305 20.66 12.82 6.67
CA PHE A 305 19.34 12.26 6.37
C PHE A 305 18.92 11.31 7.48
N MET A 306 17.61 11.04 7.58
CA MET A 306 17.09 10.08 8.53
C MET A 306 15.96 9.22 8.00
N LEU A 307 15.86 8.03 8.58
CA LEU A 307 14.59 7.31 8.72
C LEU A 307 14.08 7.57 10.14
N ASP A 308 12.90 8.17 10.27
CA ASP A 308 12.25 8.42 11.56
C ASP A 308 10.94 7.63 11.66
N TYR A 309 10.96 6.53 12.41
CA TYR A 309 9.77 5.77 12.78
C TYR A 309 9.39 5.96 14.25
N HIS A 310 10.07 6.86 14.95
CA HIS A 310 9.95 7.01 16.40
C HIS A 310 8.54 7.40 16.79
N ASP A 311 8.05 8.55 16.31
CA ASP A 311 6.78 9.10 16.78
C ASP A 311 5.57 8.26 16.36
N LEU A 312 5.67 7.58 15.22
CA LEU A 312 4.61 6.69 14.74
C LEU A 312 4.53 5.38 15.54
N LEU A 313 5.68 4.78 15.89
CA LEU A 313 5.72 3.46 16.52
C LEU A 313 5.75 3.50 18.04
N LEU A 314 6.30 4.55 18.66
CA LEU A 314 6.43 4.66 20.11
C LEU A 314 5.09 4.47 20.86
N PRO A 315 3.94 5.00 20.39
CA PRO A 315 2.64 4.76 21.02
C PRO A 315 2.19 3.29 21.07
N TYR A 316 2.76 2.44 20.22
CA TYR A 316 2.42 1.01 20.14
C TYR A 316 3.46 0.11 20.83
N VAL A 317 4.57 0.65 21.32
CA VAL A 317 5.68 -0.14 21.88
C VAL A 317 5.22 -1.04 23.03
N HIS A 318 4.55 -0.49 24.04
CA HIS A 318 4.08 -1.29 25.18
C HIS A 318 2.99 -2.28 24.76
N LYS A 319 2.01 -1.82 23.98
CA LYS A 319 0.91 -2.64 23.46
C LYS A 319 1.41 -3.89 22.73
N VAL A 320 2.43 -3.73 21.90
CA VAL A 320 3.03 -4.85 21.17
C VAL A 320 3.82 -5.73 22.11
N ARG A 321 4.71 -5.18 22.95
CA ARG A 321 5.58 -5.97 23.86
C ARG A 321 4.82 -6.80 24.91
N GLU A 322 3.55 -6.48 25.18
CA GLU A 322 2.66 -7.32 25.99
C GLU A 322 2.26 -8.64 25.30
N LEU A 323 2.39 -8.72 23.98
CA LEU A 323 2.10 -9.92 23.21
C LEU A 323 3.29 -10.89 23.27
N GLU A 324 2.99 -12.18 23.50
CA GLU A 324 4.00 -13.23 23.64
C GLU A 324 4.93 -13.29 22.41
N GLY A 325 6.24 -13.32 22.66
CA GLY A 325 7.26 -13.51 21.62
C GLY A 325 7.52 -12.29 20.73
N THR A 326 7.04 -11.10 21.12
CA THR A 326 7.18 -9.89 20.30
C THR A 326 8.09 -8.84 20.94
N THR A 327 8.57 -7.91 20.11
CA THR A 327 9.29 -6.73 20.55
C THR A 327 9.05 -5.59 19.56
N LEU A 328 9.04 -4.35 20.06
CA LEU A 328 8.94 -3.13 19.26
C LEU A 328 9.72 -2.01 19.94
N TYR A 329 10.18 -1.06 19.14
CA TYR A 329 10.87 0.17 19.58
C TYR A 329 10.38 1.32 18.71
N GLY A 330 10.37 2.55 19.26
CA GLY A 330 10.50 3.73 18.41
C GLY A 330 11.93 3.78 17.88
N SER A 331 12.15 4.13 16.61
CA SER A 331 13.50 4.13 16.04
C SER A 331 13.79 5.33 15.17
N ARG A 332 15.05 5.80 15.24
CA ARG A 332 15.63 6.79 14.34
C ARG A 332 16.95 6.28 13.80
N THR A 333 17.18 6.46 12.51
CA THR A 333 18.46 6.09 11.87
C THR A 333 19.00 7.29 11.13
N ILE A 334 20.24 7.69 11.40
CA ILE A 334 20.91 8.81 10.73
C ILE A 334 21.86 8.29 9.66
N PHE A 335 21.84 8.94 8.50
CA PHE A 335 22.72 8.69 7.36
C PHE A 335 23.48 9.97 6.97
N PHE A 336 24.67 9.79 6.44
CA PHE A 336 25.50 10.85 5.89
C PHE A 336 25.76 10.63 4.41
N LEU A 337 25.58 11.67 3.60
CA LEU A 337 25.91 11.70 2.19
C LEU A 337 27.40 12.02 2.00
N THR A 338 28.14 11.00 1.58
CA THR A 338 29.58 11.08 1.36
C THR A 338 29.91 11.83 0.05
N ASN A 339 31.17 12.22 -0.12
CA ASN A 339 31.62 12.95 -1.31
C ASN A 339 31.56 12.13 -2.60
N ASP A 340 31.45 10.81 -2.51
CA ASP A 340 31.25 9.92 -3.65
C ASP A 340 29.76 9.75 -4.02
N GLY A 341 28.85 10.48 -3.35
CA GLY A 341 27.42 10.47 -3.64
C GLY A 341 26.63 9.33 -2.99
N THR A 342 27.26 8.52 -2.12
CA THR A 342 26.57 7.41 -1.44
C THR A 342 26.11 7.76 -0.02
N LEU A 343 25.13 7.03 0.50
CA LEU A 343 24.70 7.17 1.90
C LEU A 343 25.44 6.18 2.79
N ARG A 344 25.91 6.65 3.93
CA ARG A 344 26.51 5.84 4.99
C ARG A 344 25.72 5.98 6.29
N PRO A 345 25.29 4.89 6.94
CA PRO A 345 24.62 4.98 8.23
C PRO A 345 25.61 5.39 9.33
N LEU A 346 25.19 6.29 10.22
CA LEU A 346 26.01 6.82 11.32
C LEU A 346 25.55 6.32 12.68
N ALA A 347 24.24 6.29 12.91
CA ALA A 347 23.69 5.97 14.22
C ALA A 347 22.26 5.41 14.10
N ILE A 348 21.90 4.53 15.02
CA ILE A 348 20.53 4.05 15.24
C ILE A 348 20.16 4.29 16.70
N GLU A 349 19.08 5.01 16.94
CA GLU A 349 18.44 5.11 18.25
C GLU A 349 17.27 4.12 18.32
N LEU A 350 17.20 3.36 19.42
CA LEU A 350 16.04 2.55 19.77
C LEU A 350 15.48 3.05 21.10
N THR A 351 14.17 3.30 21.14
CA THR A 351 13.47 3.89 22.29
C THR A 351 12.31 3.01 22.77
N ILE A 352 12.20 2.88 24.10
CA ILE A 352 11.05 2.34 24.82
C ILE A 352 10.50 3.47 25.71
N PRO A 353 9.18 3.76 25.64
CA PRO A 353 8.60 4.81 26.48
C PRO A 353 8.59 4.39 27.96
N PRO A 354 8.45 5.34 28.91
CA PRO A 354 8.37 5.03 30.32
C PRO A 354 7.19 4.10 30.62
N SER A 355 7.30 3.33 31.69
CA SER A 355 6.24 2.44 32.17
C SER A 355 6.13 2.52 33.69
N ALA A 356 5.13 1.85 34.26
CA ALA A 356 5.02 1.72 35.72
C ALA A 356 6.25 1.05 36.37
N THR A 357 7.08 0.34 35.58
CA THR A 357 8.23 -0.42 36.08
C THR A 357 9.58 0.22 35.78
N GLY A 358 9.64 1.33 35.05
CA GLY A 358 10.90 2.01 34.77
C GLY A 358 10.77 3.29 33.95
N PRO A 359 11.83 4.13 33.96
CA PRO A 359 11.88 5.34 33.14
C PRO A 359 11.95 5.00 31.65
N GLN A 360 11.84 6.02 30.80
CA GLN A 360 12.12 5.89 29.37
C GLN A 360 13.52 5.28 29.18
N TRP A 361 13.61 4.29 28.30
CA TRP A 361 14.89 3.71 27.88
C TRP A 361 15.16 4.11 26.44
N LYS A 362 16.33 4.66 26.16
CA LYS A 362 16.81 4.92 24.80
C LYS A 362 18.29 4.61 24.71
N GLN A 363 18.70 3.95 23.64
CA GLN A 363 20.10 3.61 23.39
C GLN A 363 20.48 3.91 21.95
N VAL A 364 21.67 4.50 21.79
CA VAL A 364 22.28 4.77 20.48
C VAL A 364 23.31 3.70 20.17
N PHE A 365 23.14 3.06 19.02
CA PHE A 365 24.05 2.11 18.41
C PHE A 365 24.77 2.80 17.26
N ARG A 366 26.06 2.50 17.09
CA ARG A 366 26.92 3.06 16.03
C ARG A 366 27.67 1.95 15.32
N PRO A 367 28.11 2.16 14.07
CA PRO A 367 29.00 1.23 13.37
C PRO A 367 30.20 0.88 14.24
N CYS A 368 30.38 -0.40 14.56
CA CYS A 368 31.51 -0.85 15.36
C CYS A 368 32.17 -2.09 14.77
N ARG A 369 33.48 -2.23 15.02
CA ARG A 369 34.31 -3.33 14.49
C ARG A 369 34.71 -4.36 15.54
N ASP A 370 34.57 -4.05 16.83
CA ASP A 370 34.78 -5.07 17.86
C ASP A 370 33.67 -6.13 17.79
N ALA A 371 33.96 -7.33 18.30
CA ALA A 371 33.07 -8.48 18.14
C ALA A 371 31.65 -8.21 18.69
N THR A 372 31.53 -7.64 19.88
CA THR A 372 30.23 -7.39 20.51
C THR A 372 29.52 -6.21 19.86
N GLY A 373 30.23 -5.10 19.66
CA GLY A 373 29.69 -3.90 19.03
C GLY A 373 29.20 -4.15 17.61
N ALA A 374 29.92 -4.92 16.81
CA ALA A 374 29.52 -5.27 15.44
C ALA A 374 28.19 -6.05 15.41
N TRP A 375 27.97 -6.97 16.36
CA TRP A 375 26.70 -7.69 16.46
C TRP A 375 25.57 -6.81 16.98
N LEU A 376 25.81 -5.97 17.98
CA LEU A 376 24.81 -5.00 18.46
C LEU A 376 24.38 -4.04 17.35
N TRP A 377 25.32 -3.56 16.54
CA TRP A 377 25.02 -2.74 15.37
C TRP A 377 24.14 -3.47 14.35
N ARG A 378 24.47 -4.73 14.04
CA ARG A 378 23.65 -5.57 13.15
C ARG A 378 22.24 -5.80 13.72
N HIS A 379 22.10 -6.03 15.02
CA HIS A 379 20.80 -6.17 15.66
C HIS A 379 19.99 -4.87 15.58
N ALA A 380 20.61 -3.71 15.79
CA ALA A 380 19.95 -2.42 15.62
C ALA A 380 19.44 -2.24 14.17
N LYS A 381 20.27 -2.54 13.16
CA LYS A 381 19.84 -2.52 11.74
C LYS A 381 18.68 -3.47 11.47
N SER A 382 18.68 -4.67 12.05
CA SER A 382 17.58 -5.63 11.92
C SER A 382 16.28 -5.10 12.51
N HIS A 383 16.32 -4.41 13.65
CA HIS A 383 15.14 -3.73 14.20
C HIS A 383 14.61 -2.65 13.27
N VAL A 384 15.50 -1.79 12.75
CA VAL A 384 15.11 -0.76 11.77
C VAL A 384 14.51 -1.39 10.52
N ARG A 385 15.05 -2.50 10.02
CA ARG A 385 14.45 -3.25 8.89
C ARG A 385 13.08 -3.82 9.19
N ALA A 386 12.83 -4.28 10.41
CA ALA A 386 11.50 -4.72 10.83
C ALA A 386 10.52 -3.53 10.86
N HIS A 387 10.94 -2.38 11.40
CA HIS A 387 10.14 -1.15 11.41
C HIS A 387 9.84 -0.64 10.00
N ASP A 388 10.87 -0.55 9.15
CA ASP A 388 10.76 -0.13 7.75
C ASP A 388 9.88 -1.09 6.94
N SER A 389 9.99 -2.40 7.15
CA SER A 389 9.09 -3.40 6.52
C SER A 389 7.63 -3.20 6.93
N CYS A 390 7.36 -2.87 8.20
CA CYS A 390 6.01 -2.59 8.66
C CYS A 390 5.48 -1.28 8.06
N HIS A 391 6.30 -0.23 8.05
CA HIS A 391 5.95 1.05 7.44
C HIS A 391 5.70 0.90 5.93
N HIS A 392 6.57 0.15 5.24
CA HIS A 392 6.42 -0.20 3.84
C HIS A 392 5.05 -0.84 3.59
N GLU A 393 4.79 -2.00 4.20
CA GLU A 393 3.59 -2.78 3.87
C GLU A 393 2.30 -2.08 4.28
N LEU A 394 2.26 -1.48 5.48
CA LEU A 394 1.02 -0.92 6.02
C LEU A 394 0.72 0.48 5.49
N ILE A 395 1.74 1.24 5.11
CA ILE A 395 1.61 2.67 4.81
C ILE A 395 1.99 2.95 3.36
N SER A 396 3.22 2.65 2.96
CA SER A 396 3.69 3.02 1.60
C SER A 396 3.02 2.18 0.52
N HIS A 397 2.77 0.91 0.82
CA HIS A 397 2.11 -0.05 -0.07
C HIS A 397 0.60 -0.06 0.18
N TRP A 398 0.12 -0.63 1.30
CA TRP A 398 -1.31 -0.79 1.52
C TRP A 398 -2.07 0.55 1.57
N LEU A 399 -1.71 1.46 2.48
CA LEU A 399 -2.49 2.69 2.65
C LEU A 399 -2.42 3.60 1.43
N ARG A 400 -1.22 4.04 1.05
CA ARG A 400 -1.01 5.09 0.03
C ARG A 400 -1.36 4.64 -1.39
N THR A 401 -1.41 3.33 -1.67
CA THR A 401 -1.81 2.80 -2.98
C THR A 401 -3.13 2.05 -2.93
N HIS A 402 -3.20 0.88 -2.30
CA HIS A 402 -4.40 0.05 -2.31
C HIS A 402 -5.62 0.76 -1.71
N CYS A 403 -5.50 1.22 -0.46
CA CYS A 403 -6.61 1.74 0.31
C CYS A 403 -7.04 3.14 -0.16
N CYS A 404 -6.10 4.06 -0.35
CA CYS A 404 -6.42 5.42 -0.79
C CYS A 404 -6.94 5.48 -2.23
N VAL A 405 -6.63 4.51 -3.11
CA VAL A 405 -7.13 4.54 -4.51
C VAL A 405 -8.58 4.06 -4.62
N GLU A 406 -9.02 3.10 -3.79
CA GLU A 406 -10.37 2.49 -3.88
C GLU A 406 -11.53 3.52 -3.87
N PRO A 407 -11.53 4.58 -3.02
CA PRO A 407 -12.55 5.63 -3.05
C PRO A 407 -12.68 6.36 -4.39
N TYR A 408 -11.57 6.60 -5.10
CA TYR A 408 -11.58 7.26 -6.41
C TYR A 408 -12.24 6.37 -7.46
N ILE A 409 -12.03 5.05 -7.38
CA ILE A 409 -12.67 4.07 -8.25
C ILE A 409 -14.17 4.12 -8.04
N ILE A 410 -14.61 3.97 -6.79
CA ILE A 410 -16.04 3.97 -6.44
C ILE A 410 -16.69 5.28 -6.92
N ALA A 411 -16.08 6.43 -6.64
CA ALA A 411 -16.61 7.73 -7.06
C ALA A 411 -16.68 7.86 -8.59
N ALA A 412 -15.63 7.43 -9.30
CA ALA A 412 -15.56 7.55 -10.76
C ALA A 412 -16.69 6.74 -11.43
N HIS A 413 -16.94 5.51 -10.98
CA HIS A 413 -18.07 4.72 -11.48
C HIS A 413 -19.42 5.35 -11.11
N ARG A 414 -19.56 5.91 -9.90
CA ARG A 414 -20.83 6.48 -9.41
C ARG A 414 -21.23 7.80 -10.05
N GLN A 415 -20.26 8.61 -10.48
CA GLN A 415 -20.51 10.00 -10.91
C GLN A 415 -20.14 10.30 -12.35
N LEU A 416 -19.22 9.55 -12.96
CA LEU A 416 -18.79 9.78 -14.34
C LEU A 416 -19.35 8.68 -15.25
N SER A 417 -20.12 9.07 -16.27
CA SER A 417 -20.61 8.11 -17.27
C SER A 417 -19.46 7.39 -17.99
N GLU A 418 -19.69 6.18 -18.51
CA GLU A 418 -18.74 5.50 -19.42
C GLU A 418 -18.40 6.32 -20.69
N MET A 419 -19.24 7.29 -21.05
CA MET A 419 -18.97 8.27 -22.11
C MET A 419 -18.11 9.44 -21.66
N HIS A 420 -17.92 9.65 -20.36
CA HIS A 420 -17.17 10.78 -19.83
C HIS A 420 -15.67 10.65 -20.17
N PRO A 421 -15.01 11.70 -20.71
CA PRO A 421 -13.59 11.61 -21.07
C PRO A 421 -12.70 11.31 -19.86
N ILE A 422 -12.92 11.96 -18.72
CA ILE A 422 -12.15 11.69 -17.50
C ILE A 422 -12.35 10.25 -16.98
N TYR A 423 -13.55 9.67 -17.08
CA TYR A 423 -13.76 8.25 -16.75
C TYR A 423 -12.89 7.37 -17.64
N ARG A 424 -12.87 7.62 -18.95
CA ARG A 424 -12.06 6.83 -19.91
C ARG A 424 -10.56 6.98 -19.69
N LEU A 425 -10.12 8.16 -19.26
CA LEU A 425 -8.73 8.40 -18.88
C LEU A 425 -8.33 7.57 -17.66
N LEU A 426 -9.19 7.55 -16.62
CA LEU A 426 -8.85 6.94 -15.33
C LEU A 426 -9.11 5.43 -15.26
N HIS A 427 -10.19 4.94 -15.89
CA HIS A 427 -10.65 3.56 -15.76
C HIS A 427 -9.58 2.48 -16.01
N PRO A 428 -8.66 2.61 -17.00
CA PRO A 428 -7.58 1.64 -17.17
C PRO A 428 -6.66 1.49 -15.94
N HIS A 429 -6.52 2.55 -15.14
CA HIS A 429 -5.67 2.58 -13.94
C HIS A 429 -6.35 1.99 -12.71
N PHE A 430 -7.66 1.71 -12.77
CA PHE A 430 -8.43 1.11 -11.67
C PHE A 430 -8.45 -0.41 -11.71
N ARG A 431 -8.09 -0.97 -12.87
CA ARG A 431 -8.19 -2.40 -13.17
C ARG A 431 -7.67 -3.24 -12.01
N TYR A 432 -8.55 -4.11 -11.50
CA TYR A 432 -8.25 -5.14 -10.49
C TYR A 432 -7.97 -4.64 -9.08
N ASN A 433 -8.03 -3.33 -8.81
CA ASN A 433 -7.77 -2.79 -7.48
C ASN A 433 -8.86 -3.20 -6.46
N MET A 434 -10.15 -3.08 -6.81
CA MET A 434 -11.24 -3.44 -5.89
C MET A 434 -11.24 -4.94 -5.53
N GLU A 435 -11.01 -5.81 -6.52
CA GLU A 435 -10.93 -7.26 -6.29
C GLU A 435 -9.72 -7.62 -5.41
N ILE A 436 -8.51 -7.09 -5.69
CA ILE A 436 -7.36 -7.40 -4.83
C ILE A 436 -7.54 -6.86 -3.41
N ASN A 437 -8.19 -5.70 -3.25
CA ASN A 437 -8.50 -5.14 -1.94
C ASN A 437 -9.53 -6.00 -1.19
N ALA A 438 -10.57 -6.49 -1.86
CA ALA A 438 -11.55 -7.40 -1.26
C ALA A 438 -10.88 -8.71 -0.77
N LEU A 439 -9.97 -9.29 -1.57
CA LEU A 439 -9.20 -10.47 -1.19
C LEU A 439 -8.22 -10.15 -0.04
N ALA A 440 -7.64 -8.95 -0.02
CA ALA A 440 -6.78 -8.50 1.07
C ALA A 440 -7.56 -8.36 2.39
N ARG A 441 -8.75 -7.74 2.38
CA ARG A 441 -9.67 -7.69 3.54
C ARG A 441 -10.06 -9.10 3.99
N GLN A 442 -10.13 -10.05 3.07
CA GLN A 442 -10.47 -11.43 3.40
C GLN A 442 -9.31 -12.21 4.04
N ALA A 443 -8.07 -12.08 3.58
CA ALA A 443 -7.01 -13.01 3.96
C ALA A 443 -5.70 -12.34 4.42
N LEU A 444 -5.44 -11.11 3.98
CA LEU A 444 -4.18 -10.41 4.21
C LEU A 444 -4.23 -9.59 5.50
N ILE A 445 -5.18 -8.65 5.58
CA ILE A 445 -5.27 -7.64 6.65
C ILE A 445 -6.40 -7.88 7.67
N SER A 446 -7.11 -9.01 7.57
CA SER A 446 -8.11 -9.42 8.57
C SER A 446 -7.47 -9.81 9.90
N GLY A 447 -8.29 -9.90 10.96
CA GLY A 447 -7.90 -10.51 12.23
C GLY A 447 -7.39 -11.95 12.06
N GLY A 448 -6.12 -12.20 12.40
CA GLY A 448 -5.43 -13.46 12.15
C GLY A 448 -5.12 -13.74 10.66
N GLY A 449 -5.14 -12.69 9.83
CA GLY A 449 -4.66 -12.69 8.46
C GLY A 449 -3.13 -12.70 8.37
N ILE A 450 -2.61 -12.78 7.15
CA ILE A 450 -1.17 -12.93 6.88
C ILE A 450 -0.33 -11.80 7.51
N ILE A 451 -0.78 -10.54 7.42
CA ILE A 451 -0.04 -9.40 7.97
C ILE A 451 0.08 -9.54 9.49
N GLU A 452 -1.03 -9.85 10.18
CA GLU A 452 -1.01 -9.95 11.65
C GLU A 452 -0.19 -11.12 12.19
N ILE A 453 0.08 -12.14 11.38
CA ILE A 453 0.88 -13.30 11.81
C ILE A 453 2.34 -13.24 11.35
N SER A 454 2.71 -12.26 10.52
CA SER A 454 4.04 -12.17 9.91
C SER A 454 4.77 -10.84 10.16
N PHE A 455 4.07 -9.79 10.59
CA PHE A 455 4.65 -8.47 10.87
C PHE A 455 4.61 -8.14 12.37
N SER A 456 5.60 -7.38 12.84
CA SER A 456 5.82 -7.14 14.27
C SER A 456 4.68 -6.48 15.06
N PRO A 457 3.77 -5.68 14.48
CA PRO A 457 2.65 -5.11 15.25
C PRO A 457 1.50 -6.08 15.52
N LEU A 458 1.49 -7.24 14.86
CA LEU A 458 0.42 -8.24 14.94
C LEU A 458 -0.97 -7.58 14.78
N LYS A 459 -1.86 -7.75 15.78
CA LYS A 459 -3.24 -7.24 15.77
C LYS A 459 -3.36 -5.72 15.70
N TYR A 460 -2.30 -4.96 15.99
CA TYR A 460 -2.30 -3.50 15.92
C TYR A 460 -1.90 -2.95 14.55
N SER A 461 -1.60 -3.83 13.57
CA SER A 461 -1.09 -3.43 12.25
C SER A 461 -2.03 -2.44 11.53
N MET A 462 -3.33 -2.73 11.52
CA MET A 462 -4.29 -1.87 10.81
C MET A 462 -4.63 -0.58 11.59
N GLU A 463 -4.49 -0.60 12.93
CA GLU A 463 -4.57 0.63 13.74
C GLU A 463 -3.41 1.59 13.40
N ILE A 464 -2.18 1.08 13.26
CA ILE A 464 -1.02 1.89 12.86
C ILE A 464 -1.23 2.51 11.48
N SER A 465 -1.79 1.74 10.53
CA SER A 465 -2.15 2.26 9.20
C SER A 465 -3.16 3.41 9.31
N SER A 466 -4.15 3.32 10.22
CA SER A 466 -5.12 4.37 10.47
C SER A 466 -4.52 5.63 11.10
N VAL A 467 -3.62 5.48 12.07
CA VAL A 467 -2.86 6.60 12.65
C VAL A 467 -1.99 7.28 11.59
N ALA A 468 -1.31 6.49 10.74
CA ALA A 468 -0.52 7.03 9.64
C ALA A 468 -1.38 7.78 8.61
N TYR A 469 -2.62 7.35 8.36
CA TYR A 469 -3.55 8.09 7.53
C TYR A 469 -3.90 9.46 8.10
N ASP A 470 -4.11 9.57 9.42
CA ASP A 470 -4.35 10.87 10.06
C ASP A 470 -3.13 11.79 9.95
N GLN A 471 -1.95 11.26 10.29
CA GLN A 471 -0.74 12.05 10.50
C GLN A 471 0.06 12.34 9.23
N LEU A 472 0.10 11.40 8.28
CA LEU A 472 1.06 11.42 7.17
C LEU A 472 0.42 11.62 5.80
N TRP A 473 -0.78 11.06 5.57
CA TRP A 473 -1.40 11.09 4.24
C TRP A 473 -1.91 12.49 3.89
N ARG A 474 -1.62 12.96 2.67
CA ARG A 474 -2.13 14.22 2.13
C ARG A 474 -2.15 14.13 0.60
N PHE A 475 -3.33 14.22 -0.01
CA PHE A 475 -3.49 14.08 -1.45
C PHE A 475 -2.54 15.00 -2.24
N ASP A 476 -2.47 16.28 -1.85
CA ASP A 476 -1.60 17.28 -2.50
C ASP A 476 -0.09 17.00 -2.36
N MET A 477 0.28 16.08 -1.46
CA MET A 477 1.66 15.67 -1.21
C MET A 477 1.96 14.24 -1.67
N GLU A 478 1.03 13.58 -2.36
CA GLU A 478 1.28 12.28 -3.03
C GLU A 478 1.89 12.44 -4.42
N ALA A 479 1.84 13.65 -5.01
CA ALA A 479 2.58 13.94 -6.24
C ALA A 479 4.09 13.79 -6.00
N LEU A 480 4.79 13.03 -6.86
CA LEU A 480 6.20 12.72 -6.67
C LEU A 480 7.08 13.98 -6.44
N PRO A 481 6.93 15.07 -7.21
CA PRO A 481 7.67 16.30 -6.92
C PRO A 481 7.41 16.89 -5.54
N ALA A 482 6.14 16.94 -5.11
CA ALA A 482 5.74 17.48 -3.82
C ALA A 482 6.26 16.60 -2.66
N ASP A 483 6.19 15.28 -2.80
CA ASP A 483 6.73 14.30 -1.85
C ASP A 483 8.25 14.48 -1.66
N LEU A 484 9.01 14.58 -2.77
CA LEU A 484 10.46 14.79 -2.75
C LEU A 484 10.84 16.11 -2.08
N ILE A 485 10.17 17.22 -2.41
CA ILE A 485 10.40 18.53 -1.79
C ILE A 485 10.08 18.48 -0.29
N ARG A 486 8.93 17.90 0.09
CA ARG A 486 8.47 17.81 1.48
C ARG A 486 9.53 17.12 2.34
N ARG A 487 10.03 15.97 1.88
CA ARG A 487 11.11 15.19 2.54
C ARG A 487 12.49 15.85 2.45
N GLY A 488 12.63 16.95 1.72
CA GLY A 488 13.92 17.62 1.50
C GLY A 488 14.85 16.87 0.56
N MET A 489 14.32 15.93 -0.23
CA MET A 489 15.06 15.15 -1.21
C MET A 489 15.19 15.84 -2.57
N ALA A 490 14.51 16.96 -2.76
CA ALA A 490 14.65 17.84 -3.92
C ALA A 490 14.34 19.29 -3.54
N VAL A 491 14.75 20.21 -4.41
CA VAL A 491 14.31 21.60 -4.42
C VAL A 491 13.79 21.95 -5.81
N GLU A 492 12.89 22.94 -5.89
CA GLU A 492 12.48 23.51 -7.17
C GLU A 492 13.68 24.12 -7.90
N ASP A 493 13.81 23.77 -9.18
CA ASP A 493 14.81 24.32 -10.09
C ASP A 493 14.20 24.39 -11.49
N PRO A 494 13.69 25.57 -11.91
CA PRO A 494 13.08 25.75 -13.23
C PRO A 494 14.02 25.47 -14.41
N THR A 495 15.34 25.39 -14.17
CA THR A 495 16.33 25.10 -15.20
C THR A 495 16.63 23.60 -15.35
N ALA A 496 16.20 22.78 -14.38
CA ALA A 496 16.33 21.32 -14.45
C ALA A 496 15.22 20.70 -15.31
N GLU A 497 15.51 19.54 -15.92
CA GLU A 497 14.63 18.85 -16.89
C GLU A 497 13.21 18.62 -16.35
N HIS A 498 13.07 18.31 -15.07
CA HIS A 498 11.79 18.03 -14.42
C HIS A 498 11.34 19.14 -13.46
N GLY A 499 11.93 20.33 -13.56
CA GLY A 499 11.66 21.45 -12.66
C GLY A 499 12.18 21.25 -11.23
N LEU A 500 12.99 20.21 -11.01
CA LEU A 500 13.53 19.83 -9.70
C LEU A 500 15.02 19.52 -9.79
N ARG A 501 15.76 19.94 -8.78
CA ARG A 501 17.11 19.46 -8.51
C ARG A 501 17.10 18.58 -7.26
N LEU A 502 17.54 17.34 -7.42
CA LEU A 502 17.62 16.40 -6.31
C LEU A 502 18.69 16.83 -5.30
N THR A 503 18.46 16.49 -4.03
CA THR A 503 19.43 16.69 -2.94
C THR A 503 20.49 15.58 -2.97
N VAL A 504 20.09 14.37 -3.38
CA VAL A 504 20.98 13.25 -3.67
C VAL A 504 20.93 13.01 -5.17
N ASP A 505 22.02 13.31 -5.88
CA ASP A 505 22.06 13.25 -7.34
C ASP A 505 21.76 11.83 -7.86
N ASP A 506 22.39 10.81 -7.25
CA ASP A 506 22.13 9.39 -7.55
C ASP A 506 21.07 8.81 -6.59
N TYR A 507 19.82 9.25 -6.76
CA TYR A 507 18.66 8.68 -6.10
C TYR A 507 17.79 7.95 -7.14
N PRO A 508 18.01 6.63 -7.36
CA PRO A 508 17.43 5.91 -8.49
C PRO A 508 15.89 5.98 -8.56
N PHE A 509 15.20 5.81 -7.43
CA PHE A 509 13.75 5.93 -7.39
C PHE A 509 13.25 7.30 -7.85
N ALA A 510 13.90 8.39 -7.42
CA ALA A 510 13.49 9.74 -7.78
C ALA A 510 13.82 10.05 -9.25
N ASN A 511 15.02 9.68 -9.71
CA ASN A 511 15.44 9.87 -11.09
C ASN A 511 14.50 9.16 -12.08
N ASP A 512 14.29 7.86 -11.88
CA ASP A 512 13.40 7.08 -12.75
C ASP A 512 11.94 7.51 -12.58
N GLY A 513 11.52 7.80 -11.35
CA GLY A 513 10.16 8.23 -11.04
C GLY A 513 9.79 9.56 -11.71
N LEU A 514 10.71 10.52 -11.79
CA LEU A 514 10.46 11.83 -12.40
C LEU A 514 10.29 11.74 -13.92
N LEU A 515 10.97 10.80 -14.59
CA LEU A 515 10.74 10.50 -16.01
C LEU A 515 9.31 10.01 -16.24
N ILE A 516 8.86 9.04 -15.43
CA ILE A 516 7.51 8.48 -15.53
C ILE A 516 6.45 9.52 -15.16
N TRP A 517 6.67 10.30 -14.10
CA TRP A 517 5.79 11.38 -13.68
C TRP A 517 5.61 12.41 -14.78
N SER A 518 6.70 12.89 -15.39
CA SER A 518 6.67 13.90 -16.45
C SER A 518 5.93 13.38 -17.69
N ALA A 519 6.15 12.11 -18.07
CA ALA A 519 5.44 11.48 -19.18
C ALA A 519 3.93 11.37 -18.93
N ILE A 520 3.52 10.94 -17.73
CA ILE A 520 2.11 10.86 -17.34
C ILE A 520 1.49 12.25 -17.31
N ARG A 521 2.18 13.23 -16.71
CA ARG A 521 1.72 14.62 -16.64
C ARG A 521 1.46 15.19 -18.03
N GLN A 522 2.41 15.06 -18.96
CA GLN A 522 2.24 15.55 -20.33
C GLN A 522 1.06 14.88 -21.03
N TRP A 523 0.95 13.55 -20.93
CA TRP A 523 -0.18 12.80 -21.50
C TRP A 523 -1.53 13.28 -20.96
N VAL A 524 -1.63 13.47 -19.64
CA VAL A 524 -2.86 13.95 -18.99
C VAL A 524 -3.17 15.39 -19.39
N GLU A 525 -2.17 16.27 -19.43
CA GLU A 525 -2.33 17.67 -19.86
C GLU A 525 -2.86 17.75 -21.30
N ASP A 526 -2.28 17.00 -22.23
CA ASP A 526 -2.72 16.95 -23.64
C ASP A 526 -4.14 16.38 -23.76
N TYR A 527 -4.44 15.30 -23.03
CA TYR A 527 -5.76 14.67 -23.04
C TYR A 527 -6.83 15.61 -22.48
N VAL A 528 -6.58 16.23 -21.32
CA VAL A 528 -7.53 17.13 -20.66
C VAL A 528 -7.76 18.37 -21.53
N SER A 529 -6.71 18.97 -22.09
CA SER A 529 -6.81 20.16 -22.94
C SER A 529 -7.65 19.92 -24.21
N HIS A 530 -7.70 18.68 -24.71
CA HIS A 530 -8.56 18.32 -25.83
C HIS A 530 -10.06 18.43 -25.50
N TYR A 531 -10.47 18.04 -24.29
CA TYR A 531 -11.88 18.05 -23.87
C TYR A 531 -12.28 19.32 -23.13
N TYR A 532 -11.34 19.97 -22.44
CA TYR A 532 -11.53 21.17 -21.64
C TYR A 532 -10.63 22.30 -22.13
N PRO A 533 -10.92 22.91 -23.30
CA PRO A 533 -10.09 23.96 -23.88
C PRO A 533 -10.16 25.29 -23.10
N ASP A 534 -11.17 25.46 -22.26
CA ASP A 534 -11.38 26.65 -21.44
C ASP A 534 -11.84 26.24 -20.01
N PRO A 535 -11.38 26.93 -18.95
CA PRO A 535 -11.74 26.60 -17.56
C PRO A 535 -13.24 26.53 -17.26
N ASN A 536 -14.09 27.25 -17.99
CA ASN A 536 -15.54 27.20 -17.78
C ASN A 536 -16.13 25.81 -18.07
N TYR A 537 -15.52 25.05 -19.00
CA TYR A 537 -15.94 23.67 -19.25
C TYR A 537 -15.72 22.77 -18.04
N ILE A 538 -14.74 23.07 -17.18
CA ILE A 538 -14.46 22.31 -15.96
C ILE A 538 -15.53 22.64 -14.91
N THR A 539 -15.84 23.93 -14.73
CA THR A 539 -16.82 24.38 -13.73
C THR A 539 -18.24 23.98 -14.08
N ASP A 540 -18.58 23.92 -15.37
CA ASP A 540 -19.92 23.58 -15.87
C ASP A 540 -20.15 22.05 -15.96
N ASP A 541 -19.10 21.25 -15.81
CA ASP A 541 -19.19 19.79 -15.84
C ASP A 541 -19.74 19.23 -14.53
N TYR A 542 -21.06 19.09 -14.45
CA TYR A 542 -21.73 18.62 -13.25
C TYR A 542 -21.35 17.18 -12.83
N GLU A 543 -20.90 16.32 -13.76
CA GLU A 543 -20.45 14.97 -13.41
C GLU A 543 -19.08 15.06 -12.74
N LEU A 544 -18.16 15.85 -13.30
CA LEU A 544 -16.85 16.08 -12.73
C LEU A 544 -16.92 16.75 -11.34
N GLN A 545 -17.80 17.76 -11.17
CA GLN A 545 -18.01 18.42 -9.89
C GLN A 545 -18.55 17.43 -8.84
N ARG A 546 -19.58 16.63 -9.18
CA ARG A 546 -20.14 15.62 -8.26
C ARG A 546 -19.13 14.54 -7.90
N TRP A 547 -18.33 14.08 -8.88
CA TRP A 547 -17.26 13.13 -8.65
C TRP A 547 -16.26 13.65 -7.61
N TRP A 548 -15.73 14.86 -7.82
CA TRP A 548 -14.73 15.42 -6.92
C TRP A 548 -15.30 15.76 -5.54
N ASP A 549 -16.55 16.23 -5.49
CA ASP A 549 -17.21 16.47 -4.22
C ASP A 549 -17.47 15.18 -3.45
N GLU A 550 -17.88 14.09 -4.11
CA GLU A 550 -18.09 12.79 -3.45
C GLU A 550 -16.78 12.19 -2.92
N VAL A 551 -15.69 12.25 -3.71
CA VAL A 551 -14.34 11.89 -3.23
C VAL A 551 -14.01 12.67 -1.95
N ARG A 552 -14.27 13.98 -1.92
CA ARG A 552 -13.98 14.80 -0.74
C ARG A 552 -14.95 14.57 0.43
N THR A 553 -16.23 14.33 0.20
CA THR A 553 -17.24 14.28 1.28
C THR A 553 -17.31 12.91 1.91
N GLU A 554 -17.34 11.85 1.11
CA GLU A 554 -17.58 10.49 1.58
C GLU A 554 -16.28 9.79 2.06
N ASP A 555 -15.17 10.04 1.37
CA ASP A 555 -13.87 9.47 1.75
C ASP A 555 -13.24 10.23 2.93
N THR A 556 -13.20 11.56 2.85
CA THR A 556 -12.48 12.40 3.83
C THR A 556 -13.36 13.01 4.93
N ALA A 557 -14.59 12.53 5.09
CA ALA A 557 -15.58 13.03 6.06
C ALA A 557 -15.01 13.31 7.46
N THR A 558 -14.03 12.50 7.90
CA THR A 558 -13.39 12.61 9.22
C THR A 558 -12.28 13.66 9.31
N ARG A 559 -11.60 14.02 8.20
CA ARG A 559 -10.44 14.94 8.20
C ARG A 559 -10.79 16.41 7.99
N ARG A 560 -11.97 16.74 7.46
CA ARG A 560 -12.42 18.14 7.19
C ARG A 560 -12.34 19.07 8.41
N THR A 561 -12.34 18.54 9.63
CA THR A 561 -12.35 19.34 10.86
C THR A 561 -10.98 19.87 11.31
N ARG A 562 -9.85 19.42 10.75
CA ARG A 562 -8.52 19.77 11.28
C ARG A 562 -7.63 20.64 10.38
N HIS A 563 -7.71 20.58 9.04
CA HIS A 563 -6.67 21.17 8.16
C HIS A 563 -7.15 22.18 7.11
N GLY A 564 -8.35 22.75 7.25
CA GLY A 564 -8.78 23.88 6.43
C GLY A 564 -8.70 23.60 4.92
N GLY A 565 -9.47 22.62 4.45
CA GLY A 565 -9.86 22.52 3.03
C GLY A 565 -8.75 22.27 2.00
N ARG A 566 -7.56 21.81 2.38
CA ARG A 566 -6.52 21.38 1.42
C ARG A 566 -6.55 19.87 1.22
N ASN A 567 -7.60 19.41 0.53
CA ASN A 567 -7.60 18.12 -0.17
C ASN A 567 -7.55 18.41 -1.66
#